data_AF-M0N2C9-F1
#
_entry.id   AF-M0N2C9-F1
#
_cell.length_a   1.000
_cell.length_b   1.000
_cell.length_c   1.000
_cell.angle_alpha   90.00
_cell.angle_beta   90.00
_cell.angle_gamma   90.00
#
_symmetry.space_group_name_H-M   'P 1'
#
loop_
_entity.id
_entity.type
_entity.pdbx_description
1 polymer ?
#
loop_
_entity_poly.entity_id
_entity_poly.type
_entity_poly.pdbx_seq_one_letter_code
_entity_poly.pdbx_strand_id
1 'polypeptide(L)'
;MVAMTEEPSFAISHRPERRYSRHAGLEYEGSTVFSLSPANPGDHENEALDELLQDVLDGEPYTYGDWFDLPMALYLVHDTETGDVFRVSVRDGRIEFHVLPETDPDGLRALYRRLAARSEREWIVESSTDA
;
A
#
# COMPACT_ATOMS: atom_id res chain seq x y z
N MET A 1 11.90 16.11 -20.99
CA MET A 1 10.44 15.89 -20.95
C MET A 1 10.26 14.52 -20.34
N VAL A 2 10.13 14.47 -19.02
CA VAL A 2 9.91 13.22 -18.29
C VAL A 2 8.52 12.74 -18.68
N ALA A 3 8.39 11.49 -19.11
CA ALA A 3 7.08 10.93 -19.39
C ALA A 3 6.34 10.88 -18.05
N MET A 4 5.34 11.75 -17.87
CA MET A 4 4.38 11.54 -16.80
C MET A 4 3.61 10.28 -17.18
N THR A 5 4.01 9.15 -16.62
CA THR A 5 3.16 7.97 -16.56
C THR A 5 1.84 8.41 -15.95
N GLU A 6 0.73 8.09 -16.61
CA GLU A 6 -0.60 8.43 -16.12
C GLU A 6 -0.76 7.91 -14.69
N GLU A 7 -1.39 8.70 -13.82
CA GLU A 7 -1.62 8.29 -12.44
C GLU A 7 -2.41 6.96 -12.42
N PRO A 8 -1.93 5.93 -11.70
CA PRO A 8 -2.65 4.66 -11.59
C PRO A 8 -4.05 4.87 -11.01
N SER A 9 -5.04 4.19 -11.59
CA SER A 9 -6.44 4.40 -11.19
C SER A 9 -6.76 3.90 -9.79
N PHE A 10 -6.02 2.91 -9.27
CA PHE A 10 -6.36 2.16 -8.06
C PHE A 10 -7.80 1.64 -8.04
N ALA A 11 -8.36 1.31 -9.21
CA ALA A 11 -9.71 0.75 -9.30
C ALA A 11 -9.78 -0.61 -8.59
N ILE A 12 -10.60 -0.69 -7.54
CA ILE A 12 -10.76 -1.90 -6.73
C ILE A 12 -11.80 -2.81 -7.38
N SER A 13 -11.32 -3.79 -8.15
CA SER A 13 -12.17 -4.76 -8.87
C SER A 13 -12.92 -5.72 -7.95
N HIS A 14 -12.33 -6.06 -6.80
CA HIS A 14 -12.95 -6.92 -5.79
C HIS A 14 -12.60 -6.42 -4.39
N ARG A 15 -13.63 -6.21 -3.55
CA ARG A 15 -13.45 -5.78 -2.16
C ARG A 15 -13.42 -7.02 -1.27
N PRO A 16 -12.41 -7.18 -0.40
CA PRO A 16 -12.39 -8.25 0.57
C PRO A 16 -13.61 -8.19 1.48
N GLU A 17 -14.18 -9.34 1.82
CA GLU A 17 -15.25 -9.45 2.80
C GLU A 17 -14.67 -9.77 4.18
N ARG A 18 -15.02 -8.98 5.19
CA ARG A 18 -14.62 -9.22 6.58
C ARG A 18 -15.64 -10.15 7.25
N ARG A 19 -15.20 -11.36 7.63
CA ARG A 19 -16.03 -12.34 8.33
C ARG A 19 -15.53 -12.57 9.75
N TYR A 20 -16.45 -12.55 10.69
CA TYR A 20 -16.19 -12.88 12.08
C TYR A 20 -16.73 -14.27 12.38
N SER A 21 -15.86 -15.18 12.79
CA SER A 21 -16.26 -16.49 13.29
C SER A 21 -15.86 -16.65 14.75
N ARG A 22 -16.69 -17.32 15.53
CA ARG A 22 -16.43 -17.53 16.97
C ARG A 22 -15.19 -18.39 17.26
N HIS A 23 -14.72 -19.17 16.29
CA HIS A 23 -13.65 -20.14 16.48
C HIS A 23 -12.36 -19.81 15.72
N ALA A 24 -12.45 -19.14 14.56
CA ALA A 24 -11.27 -18.74 13.77
C ALA A 24 -10.94 -17.24 13.91
N GLY A 25 -11.80 -16.46 14.58
CA GLY A 25 -11.59 -15.04 14.78
C GLY A 25 -11.98 -14.23 13.55
N LEU A 26 -11.13 -13.27 13.19
CA LEU A 26 -11.35 -12.36 12.07
C LEU A 26 -10.68 -12.91 10.81
N GLU A 27 -11.47 -13.12 9.77
CA GLU A 27 -11.00 -13.56 8.45
C GLU A 27 -11.37 -12.53 7.38
N TYR A 28 -10.53 -12.45 6.36
CA TYR A 28 -10.81 -11.71 5.13
C TYR A 28 -10.92 -12.72 4.00
N GLU A 29 -12.06 -12.72 3.30
CA GLU A 29 -12.27 -13.50 2.08
C GLU A 29 -12.06 -12.61 0.86
N GLY A 30 -11.29 -13.11 -0.11
CA GLY A 30 -10.82 -12.35 -1.25
C GLY A 30 -9.72 -11.34 -0.90
N SER A 31 -8.93 -10.96 -1.90
CA SER A 31 -7.90 -9.93 -1.77
C SER A 31 -7.79 -9.08 -3.02
N THR A 32 -7.52 -7.79 -2.85
CA THR A 32 -6.98 -6.93 -3.92
C THR A 32 -5.71 -6.30 -3.40
N VAL A 33 -4.63 -6.45 -4.16
CA VAL A 33 -3.30 -5.91 -3.82
C VAL A 33 -2.79 -5.10 -5.00
N PHE A 34 -2.31 -3.88 -4.72
CA PHE A 34 -1.56 -3.08 -5.68
C PHE A 34 -0.08 -3.15 -5.35
N SER A 35 0.74 -3.67 -6.25
CA SER A 35 2.19 -3.77 -6.10
C SER A 35 2.88 -2.64 -6.86
N LEU A 36 3.61 -1.81 -6.12
CA LEU A 36 4.38 -0.69 -6.63
C LEU A 36 5.85 -1.12 -6.71
N SER A 37 6.40 -1.16 -7.91
CA SER A 37 7.82 -1.47 -8.14
C SER A 37 8.52 -0.23 -8.71
N PRO A 38 9.72 0.15 -8.23
CA PRO A 38 10.54 1.13 -8.90
C PRO A 38 10.80 0.71 -10.35
N ALA A 39 10.83 1.67 -11.29
CA ALA A 39 11.15 1.37 -12.69
C ALA A 39 12.63 1.01 -12.89
N ASN A 40 13.52 1.49 -12.01
CA ASN A 40 14.95 1.26 -12.09
C ASN A 40 15.38 0.03 -11.27
N PRO A 41 16.08 -0.96 -11.88
CA PRO A 41 16.51 -2.18 -11.21
C PRO A 41 17.39 -2.01 -9.96
N GLY A 42 18.02 -0.84 -9.77
CA GLY A 42 18.84 -0.54 -8.59
C GLY A 42 18.06 -0.09 -7.35
N ASP A 43 16.77 0.22 -7.48
CA ASP A 43 15.99 0.87 -6.42
C ASP A 43 15.10 -0.14 -5.63
N HIS A 44 15.28 -1.44 -5.84
CA HIS A 44 14.41 -2.50 -5.33
C HIS A 44 14.83 -3.08 -3.96
N GLU A 45 15.76 -2.45 -3.25
CA GLU A 45 16.16 -2.96 -1.93
C GLU A 45 15.04 -2.74 -0.91
N ASN A 46 14.59 -3.81 -0.24
CA ASN A 46 13.47 -3.73 0.71
C ASN A 46 13.73 -2.73 1.84
N GLU A 47 14.95 -2.66 2.36
CA GLU A 47 15.31 -1.72 3.43
C GLU A 47 15.15 -0.26 2.96
N ALA A 48 15.68 0.07 1.78
CA ALA A 48 15.53 1.41 1.20
C ALA A 48 14.07 1.76 0.85
N LEU A 49 13.25 0.78 0.47
CA LEU A 49 11.82 0.97 0.22
C LEU A 49 11.02 1.16 1.51
N ASP A 50 11.40 0.45 2.57
CA ASP A 50 10.82 0.58 3.90
C ASP A 50 11.16 1.94 4.52
N GLU A 51 12.42 2.35 4.47
CA GLU A 51 12.85 3.69 4.88
C GLU A 51 12.07 4.80 4.15
N LEU A 52 11.92 4.68 2.82
CA LEU A 52 11.11 5.62 2.04
C LEU A 52 9.63 5.64 2.48
N LEU A 53 9.06 4.47 2.74
CA LEU A 53 7.68 4.35 3.17
C LEU A 53 7.48 5.00 4.55
N GLN A 54 8.35 4.71 5.51
CA GLN A 54 8.31 5.31 6.85
C GLN A 54 8.48 6.82 6.77
N ASP A 55 9.43 7.33 5.97
CA ASP A 55 9.61 8.77 5.74
C ASP A 55 8.33 9.48 5.25
N VAL A 56 7.49 8.78 4.46
CA VAL A 56 6.20 9.31 3.99
C VAL A 56 5.12 9.18 5.07
N LEU A 57 5.09 8.07 5.82
CA LEU A 57 4.11 7.80 6.86
C LEU A 57 4.33 8.61 8.15
N ASP A 58 5.57 9.01 8.45
CA ASP A 58 5.91 9.93 9.54
C ASP A 58 5.40 11.35 9.30
N GLY A 59 5.02 11.67 8.06
CA GLY A 59 4.36 12.93 7.69
C GLY A 59 2.86 12.90 7.90
N GLU A 60 2.27 14.07 8.11
CA GLU A 60 0.81 14.25 7.98
C GLU A 60 0.34 13.84 6.56
N PRO A 61 -0.83 13.20 6.43
CA PRO A 61 -1.91 13.05 7.41
C PRO A 61 -1.97 11.64 8.06
N TYR A 62 -0.88 10.89 8.09
CA TYR A 62 -0.94 9.47 8.44
C TYR A 62 -0.84 9.21 9.93
N THR A 63 -1.56 8.18 10.39
CA THR A 63 -1.26 7.46 11.62
C THR A 63 -1.07 5.99 11.26
N TYR A 64 0.02 5.38 11.72
CA TYR A 64 0.34 4.00 11.38
C TYR A 64 0.98 3.24 12.53
N GLY A 65 0.98 1.90 12.43
CA GLY A 65 1.69 1.03 13.37
C GLY A 65 2.00 -0.34 12.79
N ASP A 66 3.04 -0.98 13.32
CA ASP A 66 3.50 -2.33 13.00
C ASP A 66 2.97 -3.34 14.02
N TRP A 67 1.73 -3.80 13.82
CA TRP A 67 1.03 -4.56 14.88
C TRP A 67 1.57 -5.99 15.13
N PHE A 68 2.67 -6.38 14.49
CA PHE A 68 3.24 -7.72 14.57
C PHE A 68 4.77 -7.71 14.41
N ASP A 69 5.47 -8.51 15.22
CA ASP A 69 6.89 -8.89 15.02
C ASP A 69 7.03 -9.80 13.79
N LEU A 70 6.68 -9.28 12.61
CA LEU A 70 6.80 -10.00 11.36
C LEU A 70 8.23 -9.89 10.83
N PRO A 71 8.71 -10.90 10.10
CA PRO A 71 9.99 -10.84 9.42
C PRO A 71 10.01 -9.85 8.23
N MET A 72 8.93 -9.08 8.02
CA MET A 72 8.73 -8.15 6.93
C MET A 72 8.00 -6.89 7.43
N ALA A 73 8.29 -5.74 6.82
CA ALA A 73 7.58 -4.50 7.11
C ALA A 73 6.11 -4.62 6.69
N LEU A 74 5.21 -4.46 7.67
CA LEU A 74 3.76 -4.45 7.47
C LEU A 74 3.13 -3.43 8.41
N TYR A 75 2.52 -2.40 7.83
CA TYR A 75 1.87 -1.32 8.54
C TYR A 75 0.36 -1.35 8.33
N LEU A 76 -0.39 -1.10 9.40
CA LEU A 76 -1.77 -0.65 9.29
C LEU A 76 -1.76 0.87 9.21
N VAL A 77 -2.23 1.44 8.11
CA VAL A 77 -2.22 2.88 7.84
C VAL A 77 -3.63 3.42 7.93
N HIS A 78 -3.79 4.52 8.66
CA HIS A 78 -4.97 5.36 8.67
C HIS A 78 -4.60 6.72 8.06
N ASP A 79 -5.21 7.04 6.92
CA ASP A 79 -5.14 8.35 6.29
C ASP A 79 -6.22 9.24 6.92
N THR A 80 -5.80 10.22 7.74
CA THR A 80 -6.77 11.09 8.43
C THR A 80 -7.37 12.16 7.51
N GLU A 81 -6.81 12.39 6.32
CA GLU A 81 -7.31 13.34 5.33
C GLU A 81 -8.47 12.73 4.53
N THR A 82 -8.35 11.48 4.09
CA THR A 82 -9.43 10.78 3.36
C THR A 82 -10.36 9.97 4.28
N GLY A 83 -9.89 9.62 5.48
CA GLY A 83 -10.57 8.72 6.41
C GLY A 83 -10.37 7.23 6.08
N ASP A 84 -9.47 6.91 5.15
CA ASP A 84 -9.23 5.54 4.70
C ASP A 84 -8.33 4.75 5.65
N VAL A 85 -8.60 3.44 5.72
CA VAL A 85 -7.74 2.47 6.39
C VAL A 85 -7.36 1.38 5.41
N PHE A 86 -6.07 1.09 5.31
CA PHE A 86 -5.52 0.03 4.47
C PHE A 86 -4.23 -0.51 5.08
N ARG A 87 -3.71 -1.60 4.51
CA ARG A 87 -2.43 -2.19 4.92
C ARG A 87 -1.37 -1.92 3.87
N VAL A 88 -0.16 -1.64 4.31
CA VAL A 88 1.00 -1.45 3.42
C VAL A 88 2.12 -2.36 3.86
N SER A 89 2.76 -3.05 2.93
CA SER A 89 3.94 -3.88 3.23
C SER A 89 5.08 -3.64 2.26
N VAL A 90 6.30 -3.97 2.68
CA VAL A 90 7.46 -4.02 1.79
C VAL A 90 7.95 -5.47 1.67
N ARG A 91 8.01 -5.98 0.44
CA ARG A 91 8.55 -7.31 0.13
C ARG A 91 8.96 -7.43 -1.32
N ASP A 92 9.90 -8.34 -1.59
CA ASP A 92 10.33 -8.72 -2.95
C ASP A 92 10.65 -7.51 -3.86
N GLY A 93 11.19 -6.44 -3.27
CA GLY A 93 11.54 -5.20 -3.95
C GLY A 93 10.35 -4.35 -4.39
N ARG A 94 9.24 -4.45 -3.66
CA ARG A 94 7.97 -3.78 -3.94
C ARG A 94 7.34 -3.23 -2.67
N ILE A 95 6.60 -2.14 -2.81
CA ILE A 95 5.64 -1.68 -1.82
C ILE A 95 4.26 -2.20 -2.24
N GLU A 96 3.56 -2.87 -1.35
CA GLU A 96 2.23 -3.41 -1.63
C GLU A 96 1.16 -2.71 -0.82
N PHE A 97 0.12 -2.23 -1.50
CA PHE A 97 -1.10 -1.72 -0.88
C PHE A 97 -2.15 -2.82 -0.86
N HIS A 98 -2.49 -3.27 0.33
CA HIS A 98 -3.49 -4.31 0.58
C HIS A 98 -4.82 -3.65 0.91
N VAL A 99 -5.79 -3.84 0.03
CA VAL A 99 -7.16 -3.34 0.20
C VAL A 99 -7.82 -4.04 1.39
N LEU A 100 -8.50 -3.26 2.22
CA LEU A 100 -9.44 -3.71 3.23
C LEU A 100 -10.87 -3.42 2.75
N PRO A 101 -11.92 -4.00 3.37
CA PRO A 101 -13.30 -3.82 2.90
C PRO A 101 -13.71 -2.36 2.70
N GLU A 102 -13.25 -1.48 3.61
CA GLU A 102 -13.60 -0.06 3.67
C GLU A 102 -12.59 0.84 2.93
N THR A 103 -11.52 0.31 2.34
CA THR A 103 -10.50 1.11 1.64
C THR A 103 -11.05 1.73 0.36
N ASP A 104 -10.97 3.04 0.21
CA ASP A 104 -11.30 3.75 -1.04
C ASP A 104 -10.04 4.00 -1.91
N PRO A 105 -10.18 4.05 -3.26
CA PRO A 105 -9.07 4.42 -4.14
C PRO A 105 -8.41 5.76 -3.81
N ASP A 106 -9.12 6.71 -3.22
CA ASP A 106 -8.57 8.05 -2.95
C ASP A 106 -7.44 8.03 -1.91
N GLY A 107 -7.56 7.27 -0.82
CA GLY A 107 -6.44 7.08 0.14
C GLY A 107 -5.23 6.37 -0.49
N LEU A 108 -5.46 5.41 -1.39
CA LEU A 108 -4.37 4.72 -2.11
C LEU A 108 -3.62 5.65 -3.05
N ARG A 109 -4.36 6.50 -3.80
CA ARG A 109 -3.78 7.55 -4.65
C ARG A 109 -3.01 8.58 -3.83
N ALA A 110 -3.56 8.98 -2.70
CA ALA A 110 -2.95 9.93 -1.78
C ALA A 110 -1.57 9.44 -1.29
N LEU A 111 -1.45 8.16 -0.94
CA LEU A 111 -0.16 7.55 -0.58
C LEU A 111 0.79 7.42 -1.76
N TYR A 112 0.30 6.93 -2.91
CA TYR A 112 1.10 6.83 -4.14
C TYR A 112 1.74 8.17 -4.52
N ARG A 113 0.96 9.26 -4.53
CA ARG A 113 1.45 10.61 -4.87
C ARG A 113 2.56 11.05 -3.94
N ARG A 114 2.44 10.80 -2.63
CA ARG A 114 3.45 11.17 -1.64
C ARG A 114 4.72 10.34 -1.80
N LEU A 115 4.61 9.03 -2.05
CA LEU A 115 5.77 8.17 -2.37
C LEU A 115 6.49 8.62 -3.64
N ALA A 116 5.73 8.88 -4.72
CA ALA A 116 6.29 9.34 -5.99
C ALA A 116 6.98 10.71 -5.84
N ALA A 117 6.36 11.65 -5.13
CA ALA A 117 6.93 12.97 -4.88
C ALA A 117 8.19 12.92 -4.01
N ARG A 118 8.21 12.05 -2.98
CA ARG A 118 9.33 11.95 -2.04
C ARG A 118 10.56 11.24 -2.62
N SER A 119 10.33 10.26 -3.49
CA SER A 119 11.38 9.44 -4.09
C SER A 119 11.97 10.00 -5.37
N GLU A 120 11.25 10.89 -6.08
CA GLU A 120 11.57 11.32 -7.44
C GLU A 120 11.77 10.13 -8.42
N ARG A 121 11.19 8.95 -8.09
CA ARG A 121 11.28 7.71 -8.88
C ARG A 121 10.06 7.55 -9.77
N GLU A 122 10.27 6.93 -10.93
CA GLU A 122 9.18 6.34 -11.70
C GLU A 122 8.76 5.00 -11.10
N TRP A 123 7.45 4.75 -11.07
CA TRP A 123 6.86 3.56 -10.46
C TRP A 123 5.99 2.81 -11.47
N ILE A 124 6.13 1.49 -11.46
CA ILE A 124 5.25 0.55 -12.15
C ILE A 124 4.25 0.04 -11.13
N VAL A 125 2.95 0.14 -11.43
CA VAL A 125 1.87 -0.31 -10.54
C VAL A 125 1.12 -1.45 -11.19
N GLU A 126 1.10 -2.59 -10.52
CA GLU A 126 0.36 -3.80 -10.92
C GLU A 126 -0.76 -4.07 -9.91
N SER A 127 -1.91 -4.53 -10.38
CA SER A 127 -3.01 -4.98 -9.50
C SER A 127 -3.17 -6.49 -9.60
N SER A 128 -3.28 -7.17 -8.46
CA SER A 128 -3.66 -8.57 -8.38
C SER A 128 -4.92 -8.71 -7.54
N THR A 129 -5.77 -9.68 -7.91
CA THR A 129 -7.00 -9.99 -7.18
C THR A 129 -7.10 -11.50 -7.01
N ASP A 130 -7.44 -11.93 -5.80
CA ASP A 130 -7.85 -13.29 -5.48
C ASP A 130 -9.32 -13.26 -5.04
N ALA A 131 -10.13 -14.17 -5.56
CA ALA A 131 -11.59 -14.18 -5.42
C ALA A 131 -12.05 -15.24 -4.41
#